data_AF-A0A969XWQ7-F1
#
_entry.id   AF-A0A969XWQ7-F1
#
_cell.length_a   1.000
_cell.length_b   1.000
_cell.length_c   1.000
_cell.angle_alpha   90.00
_cell.angle_beta   90.00
_cell.angle_gamma   90.00
#
_symmetry.space_group_name_H-M   'P 1'
#
loop_
_entity.id
_entity.type
_entity.pdbx_description
1 polymer ?
#
loop_
_entity_poly.entity_id
_entity_poly.type
_entity_poly.pdbx_seq_one_letter_code
_entity_poly.pdbx_strand_id
1 'polypeptide(L)' 'MRPIQLIVNPRSGYGRQQQMLPDLRAALHQAGMPVVEYVTSGPGDATGYARGIPDDTYAVVVVGGDGTVN' A
#
# COMPACT_ATOMS: atom_id res chain seq x y z
N MET A 1 9.52 -5.07 15.35
CA MET A 1 8.88 -3.82 14.87
C MET A 1 7.63 -4.21 14.09
N ARG A 2 6.55 -3.44 14.25
CA ARG A 2 5.29 -3.69 13.56
C ARG A 2 5.38 -3.29 12.09
N PRO A 3 4.85 -4.06 11.13
CA PRO A 3 4.98 -3.76 9.71
C PRO A 3 4.03 -2.66 9.26
N ILE A 4 4.37 -2.01 8.15
CA ILE A 4 3.46 -1.18 7.37
C ILE A 4 2.84 -2.06 6.28
N GLN A 5 1.52 -1.99 6.13
CA GLN A 5 0.80 -2.65 5.04
C GLN A 5 0.65 -1.65 3.89
N LEU A 6 1.28 -1.91 2.75
CA LEU A 6 1.24 -1.05 1.57
C LEU A 6 0.32 -1.66 0.52
N ILE A 7 -0.87 -1.09 0.35
CA ILE A 7 -1.85 -1.50 -0.65
C ILE A 7 -1.67 -0.64 -1.91
N VAL A 8 -1.42 -1.26 -3.06
CA VAL A 8 -1.15 -0.57 -4.32
C VAL A 8 -2.19 -0.95 -5.37
N ASN A 9 -2.88 0.05 -5.91
CA ASN A 9 -3.69 -0.12 -7.11
C ASN A 9 -2.86 0.22 -8.36
N PRO A 10 -2.42 -0.78 -9.15
CA PRO A 10 -1.53 -0.54 -10.29
C PRO A 10 -2.20 0.23 -11.44
N ARG A 11 -3.54 0.35 -11.43
CA ARG A 11 -4.30 1.05 -12.47
C ARG A 11 -4.57 2.52 -12.13
N SER A 12 -4.19 2.99 -10.94
CA SER A 12 -4.41 4.38 -10.53
C SER A 12 -3.23 5.31 -10.85
N GLY A 13 -3.44 6.63 -10.71
CA GLY A 13 -2.35 7.60 -10.67
C GLY A 13 -1.67 7.97 -12.00
N TYR A 14 -2.22 7.60 -13.16
CA TYR A 14 -1.80 8.05 -14.51
C TYR A 14 -0.27 8.11 -14.72
N GLY A 15 0.48 7.12 -14.22
CA GLY A 15 1.95 7.04 -14.34
C GLY A 15 2.76 7.73 -13.22
N ARG A 16 2.16 8.65 -12.45
CA ARG A 16 2.85 9.31 -11.31
C ARG A 16 3.17 8.34 -10.18
N GLN A 17 2.34 7.30 -10.00
CA GLN A 17 2.62 6.23 -9.04
C GLN A 17 3.86 5.42 -9.37
N GLN A 18 4.17 5.20 -10.65
CA GLN A 18 5.36 4.45 -11.06
C GLN A 18 6.65 5.19 -10.68
N GLN A 19 6.60 6.52 -10.60
CA GLN A 19 7.72 7.36 -10.16
C GLN A 19 7.81 7.43 -8.64
N MET A 20 6.68 7.58 -7.94
CA MET A 20 6.64 7.77 -6.49
C MET A 20 6.87 6.49 -5.68
N LEU A 21 6.39 5.33 -6.16
CA LEU A 21 6.50 4.06 -5.42
C LEU A 21 7.94 3.63 -5.13
N PRO A 22 8.89 3.71 -6.09
CA PRO A 22 10.30 3.46 -5.82
C PRO A 22 10.85 4.31 -4.67
N ASP A 23 10.57 5.62 -4.68
CA ASP A 23 11.05 6.55 -3.66
C ASP A 23 10.44 6.25 -2.28
N LEU A 24 9.14 5.95 -2.25
CA LEU A 24 8.45 5.55 -1.02
C LEU A 24 9.05 4.26 -0.43
N ARG A 25 9.24 3.23 -1.27
CA ARG A 25 9.86 1.96 -0.84
C ARG A 25 11.27 2.19 -0.29
N ALA A 26 12.07 3.01 -0.98
CA ALA A 26 13.42 3.35 -0.56
C ALA A 26 13.44 4.07 0.79
N ALA A 27 12.55 5.05 0.98
CA ALA A 27 12.45 5.80 2.23
C ALA A 27 12.02 4.91 3.42
N LEU A 28 11.03 4.04 3.22
CA LEU A 28 10.59 3.09 4.26
C LEU A 28 11.68 2.08 4.61
N HIS A 29 12.39 1.56 3.61
CA HIS A 29 13.52 0.66 3.81
C HIS A 29 14.67 1.35 4.56
N GLN A 30 15.04 2.58 4.17
CA GLN A 30 16.08 3.37 4.85
C GLN A 30 15.71 3.71 6.30
N ALA A 31 14.42 3.89 6.58
CA ALA A 31 13.92 4.10 7.94
C ALA A 31 13.87 2.81 8.79
N GLY A 32 14.25 1.65 8.24
CA GLY A 32 14.18 0.36 8.92
C GLY A 32 12.75 -0.09 9.22
N MET A 33 11.77 0.41 8.46
CA MET A 33 10.36 0.05 8.62
C MET A 33 10.05 -1.19 7.77
N PRO A 34 9.67 -2.33 8.37
CA PRO A 34 9.26 -3.50 7.59
C PRO A 34 7.96 -3.18 6.84
N VAL A 35 7.94 -3.50 5.54
CA VAL A 35 6.78 -3.27 4.67
C VAL A 35 6.29 -4.60 4.11
N VAL A 36 4.98 -4.82 4.18
CA VAL A 36 4.29 -5.89 3.46
C VAL A 36 3.48 -5.22 2.35
N GLU A 37 3.85 -5.50 1.11
CA GLU A 37 3.20 -4.89 -0.06
C GLU A 37 2.15 -5.84 -0.66
N TYR A 38 0.99 -5.28 -0.99
CA TYR A 38 -0.11 -5.97 -1.66
C TYR A 38 -0.57 -5.18 -2.88
N VAL A 39 -0.59 -5.82 -4.04
CA VAL A 39 -1.05 -5.22 -5.29
C VAL A 39 -2.47 -5.71 -5.59
N THR A 40 -3.41 -4.78 -5.71
CA THR A 40 -4.82 -5.12 -5.94
C THR A 40 -5.04 -5.62 -7.37
N SER A 41 -5.94 -6.59 -7.51
CA SER A 41 -6.31 -7.24 -8.77
C SER A 41 -7.62 -6.72 -9.38
N GLY A 42 -8.49 -6.08 -8.59
CA GLY A 42 -9.77 -5.56 -9.06
C GLY A 42 -10.60 -4.81 -8.01
N PRO A 43 -11.85 -4.42 -8.35
CA PRO A 43 -12.75 -3.74 -7.42
C PRO A 43 -13.02 -4.57 -6.15
N GLY A 44 -13.01 -3.93 -4.99
CA GLY A 44 -13.24 -4.56 -3.68
C GLY A 44 -12.06 -5.34 -3.09
N ASP A 45 -10.99 -5.54 -3.86
CA ASP A 45 -9.82 -6.33 -3.43
C ASP A 45 -9.04 -5.64 -2.30
N ALA A 46 -8.88 -4.31 -2.39
CA ALA A 46 -8.29 -3.50 -1.32
C ALA A 46 -9.04 -3.66 0.01
N THR A 47 -10.37 -3.62 -0.02
CA THR A 47 -11.23 -3.82 1.15
C THR A 47 -11.10 -5.24 1.70
N GLY A 48 -11.07 -6.24 0.82
CA GLY A 48 -10.89 -7.64 1.19
C GLY A 48 -9.57 -7.88 1.91
N TYR A 49 -8.48 -7.36 1.36
CA TYR A 49 -7.16 -7.42 1.98
C TYR A 49 -7.12 -6.65 3.32
N ALA A 50 -7.66 -5.42 3.35
CA ALA A 50 -7.65 -4.58 4.54
C ALA A 50 -8.36 -5.22 5.75
N ARG A 51 -9.42 -6.02 5.51
CA ARG A 51 -10.11 -6.78 6.57
C ARG A 51 -9.27 -7.90 7.19
N GLY A 52 -8.26 -8.39 6.46
CA GLY A 52 -7.34 -9.43 6.94
C GLY A 52 -6.07 -8.89 7.57
N ILE A 53 -5.89 -7.56 7.63
CA ILE A 53 -4.70 -6.95 8.20
C ILE A 53 -4.66 -7.23 9.72
N PRO A 54 -3.54 -7.76 10.25
CA PRO A 54 -3.40 -7.98 11.69
C PRO A 54 -3.45 -6.68 12.48
N ASP A 55 -4.05 -6.72 13.68
CA ASP A 55 -4.12 -5.58 14.61
C ASP A 55 -2.72 -5.07 15.01
N ASP A 56 -1.69 -5.92 14.95
CA ASP A 56 -0.29 -5.58 15.23
C ASP A 56 0.41 -4.86 14.05
N THR A 57 -0.35 -4.23 13.17
CA THR A 57 0.16 -3.40 12.08
C THR A 57 0.48 -1.99 12.56
N TYR A 58 1.58 -1.40 12.10
CA TYR A 58 1.95 -0.04 12.45
C TYR A 58 1.06 0.99 11.75
N ALA A 59 0.88 0.81 10.44
CA ALA A 59 0.05 1.67 9.61
C ALA A 59 -0.38 0.94 8.33
N VAL A 60 -1.49 1.38 7.75
CA VAL A 60 -1.93 0.99 6.42
C VAL A 60 -1.73 2.19 5.50
N VAL A 61 -0.98 1.99 4.42
CA VAL A 61 -0.73 2.99 3.38
C VAL A 61 -1.40 2.52 2.11
N VAL A 62 -2.29 3.36 1.56
CA VAL A 62 -3.01 3.07 0.32
C VAL A 62 -2.49 3.97 -0.78
N VAL A 63 -1.94 3.37 -1.83
CA VAL A 63 -1.48 4.05 -3.05
C VAL A 63 -2.51 3.74 -4.13
N GLY A 64 -3.52 4.60 -4.20
CA GLY A 64 -4.72 4.41 -5.02
C GLY A 64 -5.39 5.72 -5.40
N GLY A 65 -6.43 5.66 -6.24
CA GLY A 65 -7.39 6.77 -6.38
C GLY A 65 -8.49 6.69 -5.33
N ASP A 66 -9.46 7.60 -5.37
CA ASP A 66 -10.56 7.68 -4.38
C ASP A 66 -11.28 6.35 -4.19
N GLY A 67 -11.55 5.62 -5.29
CA GLY A 67 -12.21 4.31 -5.24
C GLY A 67 -11.41 3.18 -4.57
N THR A 68 -10.10 3.35 -4.35
CA THR A 68 -9.27 2.40 -3.59
C THR A 68 -9.22 2.75 -2.10
N VAL A 69 -9.47 4.02 -1.75
CA VAL A 69 -9.43 4.53 -0.36
C VAL A 69 -10.79 4.39 0.35
N ASN A 70 -11.89 4.40 -0.41
CA ASN A 70 -13.28 4.41 0.08
C ASN A 70 -13.77 3.06 0.64
#